data_AF-A0A2Z6ADS9-F1
#
_entry.id   AF-A0A2Z6ADS9-F1
#
_cell.length_a   1.000
_cell.length_b   1.000
_cell.length_c   1.000
_cell.angle_alpha   90.00
_cell.angle_beta   90.00
_cell.angle_gamma   90.00
#
_symmetry.space_group_name_H-M   'P 1'
#
loop_
_entity.id
_entity.type
_entity.pdbx_description
1 polymer ?
#
loop_
_entity_poly.entity_id
_entity_poly.type
_entity_poly.pdbx_seq_one_letter_code
_entity_poly.pdbx_strand_id
1 'polypeptide(L)'
;MDGTARWALPLLFAGQAQKEITHNEALVLIDALLHGRVESADLASPPGTPLVGQCWIVADGATGDWAGKMGAIALWTEGGWRFVPPRAGLCVAVADRDHRVFHDGTEWRAGAIRQDGVYLNEDKVVGARMAAIAGPVGGGVIDVEARSVVADILAALRGHGLIAA
;
A
#
# COMPACT_ATOMS: atom_id res chain seq x y z
N MET A 1 -0.25 10.95 28.93
CA MET A 1 0.18 10.84 27.53
C MET A 1 -0.02 12.22 26.92
N ASP A 2 1.06 12.87 26.52
CA ASP A 2 1.04 14.31 26.17
C ASP A 2 1.03 14.54 24.65
N GLY A 3 1.04 13.44 23.88
CA GLY A 3 1.01 13.46 22.41
C GLY A 3 0.47 12.17 21.81
N THR A 4 0.16 12.20 20.50
CA THR A 4 -0.25 11.01 19.72
C THR A 4 0.88 9.99 19.59
N ALA A 5 0.52 8.74 19.27
CA ALA A 5 1.45 7.61 19.35
C ALA A 5 2.56 7.62 18.29
N ARG A 6 2.28 8.05 17.06
CA ARG A 6 3.22 7.93 15.93
C ARG A 6 4.08 9.17 15.75
N TRP A 7 3.45 10.35 15.78
CA TRP A 7 4.12 11.62 15.50
C TRP A 7 4.22 12.55 16.70
N ALA A 8 3.80 12.11 17.89
CA ALA A 8 3.81 12.92 19.11
C ALA A 8 3.08 14.27 18.92
N LEU A 9 1.96 14.28 18.17
CA LEU A 9 1.15 15.48 17.98
C LEU A 9 0.57 15.90 19.35
N PRO A 10 0.76 17.15 19.80
CA PRO A 10 0.37 17.57 21.13
C PRO A 10 -1.13 17.39 21.40
N LEU A 11 -1.46 16.77 22.53
CA LEU A 11 -2.85 16.63 22.97
C LEU A 11 -3.24 17.79 23.89
N LEU A 12 -4.51 18.18 23.85
CA LEU A 12 -5.05 19.15 24.80
C LEU A 12 -5.15 18.51 26.19
N PHE A 13 -4.70 19.26 27.21
CA PHE A 13 -4.87 18.87 28.61
C PHE A 13 -6.34 18.87 29.02
N ALA A 14 -6.66 18.11 30.07
CA ALA A 14 -7.99 18.08 30.66
C ALA A 14 -8.41 19.45 31.22
N GLY A 15 -9.72 19.70 31.24
CA GLY A 15 -10.29 20.94 31.80
C GLY A 15 -10.48 22.06 30.78
N GLN A 16 -10.42 21.75 29.47
CA GLN A 16 -10.64 22.71 28.37
C GLN A 16 -12.12 22.74 27.94
N ALA A 17 -13.02 22.72 28.93
CA ALA A 17 -14.47 22.62 28.72
C ALA A 17 -14.89 21.42 27.84
N GLN A 18 -14.25 20.26 28.04
CA GLN A 18 -14.51 18.99 27.35
C GLN A 18 -14.18 18.97 25.85
N LYS A 19 -13.66 20.07 25.28
CA LYS A 19 -13.20 20.11 23.87
C LYS A 19 -12.03 19.15 23.64
N GLU A 20 -11.23 18.93 24.67
CA GLU A 20 -10.10 18.01 24.67
C GLU A 20 -10.51 16.60 24.25
N ILE A 21 -11.71 16.15 24.59
CA ILE A 21 -12.18 14.79 24.28
C ILE A 21 -12.28 14.62 22.76
N THR A 22 -13.08 15.46 22.11
CA THR A 22 -13.33 15.36 20.67
C THR A 22 -12.10 15.71 19.84
N HIS A 23 -11.34 16.73 20.27
CA HIS A 23 -10.15 17.15 19.54
C HIS A 23 -9.02 16.14 19.63
N ASN A 24 -8.76 15.59 20.82
CA ASN A 24 -7.72 14.58 20.99
C ASN A 24 -8.07 13.28 20.25
N GLU A 25 -9.34 12.88 20.24
CA GLU A 25 -9.78 11.72 19.43
C GLU A 25 -9.52 11.97 17.93
N ALA A 26 -9.83 13.17 17.42
CA ALA A 26 -9.53 13.52 16.04
C ALA A 26 -8.02 13.50 15.74
N LEU A 27 -7.18 13.97 16.68
CA LEU A 27 -5.72 13.94 16.55
C LEU A 27 -5.17 12.51 16.55
N VAL A 28 -5.70 11.62 17.38
CA VAL A 28 -5.31 10.21 17.40
C VAL A 28 -5.64 9.53 16.07
N LEU A 29 -6.83 9.80 15.52
CA LEU A 29 -7.23 9.24 14.22
C LEU A 29 -6.39 9.81 13.07
N ILE A 30 -6.14 11.13 13.04
CA ILE A 30 -5.36 11.74 11.95
C ILE A 30 -3.88 11.31 12.00
N ASP A 31 -3.29 11.14 13.19
CA ASP A 31 -1.94 10.60 13.37
C ASP A 31 -1.78 9.23 12.72
N ALA A 32 -2.75 8.34 12.96
CA ALA A 32 -2.79 7.01 12.38
C ALA A 32 -2.94 7.04 10.86
N LEU A 33 -3.92 7.79 10.35
CA LEU A 33 -4.25 7.84 8.93
C LEU A 33 -3.20 8.60 8.11
N LEU A 34 -2.60 9.65 8.68
CA LEU A 34 -1.55 10.44 8.04
C LEU A 34 -0.26 9.62 7.86
N HIS A 35 0.13 8.86 8.88
CA HIS A 35 1.27 7.94 8.74
C HIS A 35 0.99 6.88 7.66
N GLY A 36 -0.26 6.41 7.57
CA GLY A 36 -0.67 5.51 6.49
C GLY A 36 0.10 4.19 6.51
N ARG A 37 0.44 3.67 7.69
CA ARG A 37 1.07 2.35 7.88
C ARG A 37 0.17 1.45 8.72
N VAL A 38 -0.02 0.23 8.26
CA VAL A 38 -0.69 -0.86 8.98
C VAL A 38 0.27 -2.03 9.12
N GLU A 39 0.09 -2.87 10.13
CA GLU A 39 0.95 -4.03 10.36
C GLU A 39 0.58 -5.21 9.45
N SER A 40 -0.72 -5.42 9.20
CA SER A 40 -1.23 -6.45 8.29
C SER A 40 -2.62 -6.10 7.74
N ALA A 41 -3.04 -6.79 6.68
CA ALA A 41 -4.43 -6.78 6.18
C ALA A 41 -5.07 -8.18 6.11
N ASP A 42 -4.43 -9.21 6.64
CA ASP A 42 -4.89 -10.61 6.54
C ASP A 42 -5.51 -11.15 7.83
N LEU A 43 -5.54 -10.33 8.89
CA LEU A 43 -6.05 -10.74 10.19
C LEU A 43 -7.57 -10.52 10.28
N ALA A 44 -8.29 -11.59 10.59
CA ALA A 44 -9.72 -11.57 10.90
C ALA A 44 -10.01 -11.50 12.40
N SER A 45 -8.99 -11.64 13.26
CA SER A 45 -9.13 -11.50 14.71
C SER A 45 -8.12 -10.49 15.24
N PRO A 46 -8.47 -9.75 16.32
CA PRO A 46 -7.53 -8.83 16.94
C PRO A 46 -6.26 -9.57 17.39
N PRO A 47 -5.06 -8.99 17.19
CA PRO A 47 -3.83 -9.55 17.74
C PRO A 47 -3.90 -9.57 19.27
N GLY A 48 -3.21 -10.53 19.91
CA GLY A 48 -3.28 -10.71 21.37
C GLY A 48 -2.59 -9.60 22.17
N THR A 49 -1.56 -8.96 21.62
CA THR A 49 -0.75 -7.94 22.31
C THR A 49 -0.42 -6.74 21.40
N PRO A 50 -1.44 -5.97 20.95
CA PRO A 50 -1.20 -4.78 20.12
C PRO A 50 -0.53 -3.67 20.94
N LEU A 51 0.37 -2.93 20.30
CA LEU A 51 0.98 -1.71 20.85
C LEU A 51 0.16 -0.49 20.43
N VAL A 52 0.10 0.51 21.30
CA VAL A 52 -0.62 1.76 21.04
C VAL A 52 -0.08 2.41 19.77
N GLY A 53 -0.98 2.83 18.88
CA GLY A 53 -0.65 3.40 17.59
C GLY A 53 -0.49 2.39 16.46
N GLN A 54 -0.51 1.08 16.71
CA GLN A 54 -0.52 0.09 15.64
C GLN A 54 -1.89 0.04 14.95
N CYS A 55 -1.86 -0.23 13.65
CA CYS A 55 -3.05 -0.30 12.81
C CYS A 55 -3.10 -1.59 12.00
N TRP A 56 -4.30 -2.02 11.63
CA TRP A 56 -4.56 -3.15 10.75
C TRP A 56 -5.69 -2.80 9.78
N ILE A 57 -5.72 -3.45 8.62
CA ILE A 57 -6.96 -3.58 7.86
C ILE A 57 -7.65 -4.85 8.35
N VAL A 58 -8.90 -4.74 8.76
CA VAL A 58 -9.68 -5.89 9.24
C VAL A 58 -10.04 -6.77 8.04
N ALA A 59 -9.58 -8.02 8.03
CA ALA A 59 -9.90 -8.97 6.96
C ALA A 59 -11.36 -9.46 7.03
N ASP A 60 -11.78 -10.14 5.97
CA ASP A 60 -13.08 -10.80 5.93
C ASP A 60 -13.21 -11.87 7.01
N GLY A 61 -14.46 -12.12 7.44
CA GLY A 61 -14.73 -13.06 8.53
C GLY A 61 -14.33 -12.54 9.91
N ALA A 62 -14.35 -11.22 10.11
CA ALA A 62 -13.90 -10.57 11.34
C ALA A 62 -14.61 -11.12 12.60
N THR A 63 -13.83 -11.34 13.66
CA THR A 63 -14.28 -11.94 14.94
C THR A 63 -13.87 -11.11 16.15
N GLY A 64 -14.41 -11.45 17.33
CA GLY A 64 -14.10 -10.74 18.58
C GLY A 64 -14.46 -9.25 18.49
N ASP A 65 -13.58 -8.38 18.99
CA ASP A 65 -13.77 -6.93 18.94
C ASP A 65 -13.85 -6.36 17.51
N TRP A 66 -13.37 -7.12 16.52
CA TRP A 66 -13.39 -6.71 15.11
C TRP A 66 -14.67 -7.16 14.37
N ALA A 67 -15.56 -7.91 15.03
CA ALA A 67 -16.80 -8.40 14.41
C ALA A 67 -17.63 -7.26 13.80
N GLY A 68 -17.99 -7.41 12.52
CA GLY A 68 -18.75 -6.40 11.77
C GLY A 68 -17.94 -5.20 11.29
N LYS A 69 -16.60 -5.23 11.37
CA LYS A 69 -15.69 -4.15 10.97
C LYS A 69 -14.78 -4.49 9.79
N MET A 70 -15.11 -5.52 9.01
CA MET A 70 -14.38 -5.93 7.81
C MET A 70 -14.12 -4.74 6.88
N GLY A 71 -12.90 -4.67 6.34
CA GLY A 71 -12.44 -3.59 5.48
C GLY A 71 -12.09 -2.29 6.19
N ALA A 72 -12.45 -2.10 7.46
CA ALA A 72 -12.07 -0.90 8.22
C ALA A 72 -10.58 -0.91 8.60
N ILE A 73 -10.02 0.27 8.82
CA ILE A 73 -8.75 0.43 9.53
C ILE A 73 -9.03 0.31 11.03
N ALA A 74 -8.51 -0.73 11.66
CA ALA A 74 -8.50 -0.89 13.11
C ALA A 74 -7.23 -0.25 13.69
N LEU A 75 -7.37 0.69 14.61
CA LEU A 75 -6.29 1.35 15.35
C LEU A 75 -6.38 0.94 16.82
N TRP A 76 -5.26 0.53 17.41
CA TRP A 76 -5.18 0.30 18.85
C TRP A 76 -4.75 1.58 19.60
N THR A 77 -5.50 1.95 20.63
CA THR A 77 -5.23 3.11 21.49
C THR A 77 -5.20 2.69 22.97
N GLU A 78 -4.78 3.56 23.87
CA GLU A 78 -4.91 3.32 25.32
C GLU A 78 -6.37 3.10 25.75
N GLY A 79 -7.32 3.71 25.03
CA GLY A 79 -8.77 3.56 25.22
C GLY A 79 -9.41 2.44 24.41
N GLY A 80 -8.61 1.50 23.88
CA GLY A 80 -9.07 0.36 23.09
C GLY A 80 -9.11 0.61 21.57
N TRP A 81 -9.89 -0.20 20.87
CA TRP A 81 -9.99 -0.16 19.41
C TRP A 81 -10.73 1.09 18.90
N ARG A 82 -10.23 1.62 17.80
CA ARG A 82 -10.92 2.57 16.92
C ARG A 82 -10.99 2.01 15.52
N PHE A 83 -12.13 2.17 14.87
CA PHE A 83 -12.36 1.68 13.52
C PHE A 83 -12.69 2.85 12.60
N VAL A 84 -11.93 2.98 11.52
CA VAL A 84 -12.16 4.00 10.50
C VAL A 84 -12.55 3.32 9.19
N PRO A 85 -13.76 3.56 8.65
CA PRO A 85 -14.11 3.09 7.32
C PRO A 85 -13.23 3.82 6.29
N PRO A 86 -12.57 3.08 5.37
CA PRO A 86 -11.71 3.70 4.36
C PRO A 86 -12.53 4.53 3.37
N ARG A 87 -11.89 5.55 2.81
CA ARG A 87 -12.43 6.35 1.70
C ARG A 87 -11.64 6.02 0.44
N ALA A 88 -12.28 6.13 -0.72
CA ALA A 88 -11.60 5.98 -2.01
C ALA A 88 -10.34 6.86 -2.08
N GLY A 89 -9.23 6.27 -2.50
CA GLY A 89 -7.92 6.92 -2.57
C GLY A 89 -7.09 6.85 -1.29
N LEU A 90 -7.61 6.29 -0.18
CA LEU A 90 -6.78 6.01 0.99
C LEU A 90 -5.72 4.97 0.63
N CYS A 91 -4.46 5.33 0.78
CA CYS A 91 -3.32 4.44 0.52
C CYS A 91 -2.57 4.15 1.82
N VAL A 92 -2.32 2.87 2.11
CA VAL A 92 -1.54 2.47 3.28
C VAL A 92 -0.41 1.52 2.89
N ALA A 93 0.76 1.68 3.52
CA ALA A 93 1.81 0.68 3.51
C ALA A 93 1.44 -0.43 4.49
N VAL A 94 1.64 -1.69 4.09
CA VAL A 94 1.37 -2.86 4.92
C VAL A 94 2.71 -3.45 5.32
N ALA A 95 3.01 -3.53 6.61
CA ALA A 95 4.34 -3.85 7.10
C ALA A 95 4.82 -5.26 6.74
N ASP A 96 3.89 -6.21 6.63
CA ASP A 96 4.15 -7.60 6.25
C ASP A 96 4.11 -7.83 4.71
N ARG A 97 4.04 -6.76 3.92
CA ARG A 97 4.07 -6.82 2.45
C ARG A 97 5.08 -5.84 1.84
N ASP A 98 5.57 -6.19 0.67
CA ASP A 98 6.51 -5.35 -0.09
C ASP A 98 5.83 -4.29 -0.98
N HIS A 99 4.55 -3.99 -0.72
CA HIS A 99 3.78 -3.03 -1.50
C HIS A 99 2.70 -2.34 -0.66
N ARG A 100 2.27 -1.17 -1.14
CA ARG A 100 1.15 -0.44 -0.56
C ARG A 100 -0.16 -0.98 -1.12
N VAL A 101 -1.22 -0.86 -0.33
CA VAL A 101 -2.60 -1.10 -0.77
C VAL A 101 -3.36 0.22 -0.79
N PHE A 102 -4.37 0.32 -1.63
CA PHE A 102 -5.26 1.47 -1.69
C PHE A 102 -6.72 1.04 -1.71
N HIS A 103 -7.61 1.86 -1.17
CA HIS A 103 -9.04 1.60 -1.25
C HIS A 103 -9.61 2.27 -2.50
N ASP A 104 -10.30 1.52 -3.36
CA ASP A 104 -10.87 2.06 -4.62
C ASP A 104 -12.26 2.71 -4.45
N GLY A 105 -12.84 2.58 -3.25
CA GLY A 105 -14.19 3.03 -2.92
C GLY A 105 -15.16 1.87 -2.63
N THR A 106 -14.78 0.66 -3.01
CA THR A 106 -15.53 -0.58 -2.77
C THR A 106 -14.69 -1.58 -1.97
N GLU A 107 -13.41 -1.75 -2.33
CA GLU A 107 -12.52 -2.73 -1.71
C GLU A 107 -11.07 -2.23 -1.62
N TRP A 108 -10.25 -2.95 -0.85
CA TRP A 108 -8.81 -2.77 -0.82
C TRP A 108 -8.16 -3.49 -2.01
N ARG A 109 -7.34 -2.76 -2.77
CA ARG A 109 -6.56 -3.27 -3.90
C ARG A 109 -5.08 -3.11 -3.65
N ALA A 110 -4.29 -4.05 -4.15
CA ALA A 110 -2.85 -3.89 -4.16
C ALA A 110 -2.41 -2.77 -5.10
N GLY A 111 -1.37 -2.05 -4.72
CA GLY A 111 -0.71 -1.09 -5.59
C GLY A 111 -0.09 -1.75 -6.82
N ALA A 112 -0.13 -1.03 -7.94
CA ALA A 112 0.45 -1.47 -9.21
C ALA A 112 1.98 -1.58 -9.16
N ILE A 113 2.64 -0.81 -8.29
CA ILE A 113 4.10 -0.84 -8.14
C ILE A 113 4.46 -1.66 -6.91
N ARG A 114 5.25 -2.70 -7.12
CA ARG A 114 5.80 -3.58 -6.09
C ARG A 114 7.32 -3.64 -6.26
N GLN A 115 8.01 -4.19 -5.27
CA GLN A 115 9.47 -4.31 -5.32
C GLN A 115 9.98 -5.10 -6.54
N ASP A 116 9.21 -6.06 -7.06
CA ASP A 116 9.63 -6.95 -8.14
C ASP A 116 9.05 -6.59 -9.53
N GLY A 117 8.26 -5.51 -9.64
CA GLY A 117 7.70 -5.09 -10.92
C GLY A 117 6.48 -4.19 -10.89
N VAL A 118 5.90 -4.02 -12.07
CA VAL A 118 4.62 -3.36 -12.33
C VAL A 118 3.56 -4.41 -12.57
N TYR A 119 2.40 -4.20 -11.96
CA TYR A 119 1.27 -5.10 -11.92
C TYR A 119 0.00 -4.42 -12.43
N LEU A 120 -0.84 -5.19 -13.11
CA LEU A 120 -2.20 -4.81 -13.50
C LEU A 120 -3.13 -5.95 -13.09
N ASN A 121 -4.10 -5.68 -12.21
CA ASN A 121 -5.04 -6.69 -11.70
C ASN A 121 -4.34 -7.95 -11.14
N GLU A 122 -3.30 -7.78 -10.32
CA GLU A 122 -2.44 -8.87 -9.80
C GLU A 122 -1.51 -9.56 -10.83
N ASP A 123 -1.67 -9.31 -12.13
CA ASP A 123 -0.78 -9.84 -13.14
C ASP A 123 0.47 -8.97 -13.30
N LYS A 124 1.65 -9.57 -13.20
CA LYS A 124 2.92 -8.85 -13.44
C LYS A 124 3.08 -8.56 -14.93
N VAL A 125 3.00 -7.29 -15.30
CA VAL A 125 3.15 -6.83 -16.69
C VAL A 125 4.58 -6.42 -17.04
N VAL A 126 5.34 -5.91 -16.07
CA VAL A 126 6.76 -5.56 -16.24
C VAL A 126 7.54 -6.08 -15.05
N GLY A 127 8.52 -6.94 -15.28
CA GLY A 127 9.43 -7.45 -14.25
C GLY A 127 10.77 -6.72 -14.24
N ALA A 128 11.77 -7.35 -13.60
CA ALA A 128 13.14 -6.88 -13.65
C ALA A 128 13.65 -6.78 -15.10
N ARG A 129 14.49 -5.78 -15.36
CA ARG A 129 15.11 -5.53 -16.67
C ARG A 129 15.88 -6.77 -17.14
N MET A 130 15.53 -7.26 -18.33
CA MET A 130 16.16 -8.45 -18.91
C MET A 130 17.47 -8.11 -19.65
N ALA A 131 18.26 -9.12 -19.99
CA ALA A 131 19.47 -8.96 -20.80
C ALA A 131 19.16 -8.39 -22.20
N ALA A 132 20.17 -7.81 -22.84
CA ALA A 132 20.04 -7.24 -24.18
C ALA A 132 19.72 -8.35 -25.19
N ILE A 133 18.77 -8.10 -26.08
CA ILE A 133 18.47 -9.00 -27.20
C ILE A 133 19.40 -8.62 -28.35
N ALA A 134 20.16 -9.60 -28.85
CA ALA A 134 21.03 -9.41 -29.99
C ALA A 134 20.22 -9.05 -31.24
N GLY A 135 20.75 -8.16 -32.07
CA GLY A 135 20.16 -7.87 -33.37
C GLY A 135 20.16 -9.11 -34.28
N PRO A 136 19.29 -9.17 -35.30
CA PRO A 136 19.24 -10.28 -36.23
C PRO A 136 20.57 -10.40 -37.00
N VAL A 137 21.16 -11.59 -36.99
CA VAL A 137 22.39 -11.93 -37.71
C VAL A 137 22.18 -13.16 -38.61
N GLY A 138 22.91 -13.22 -39.72
CA GLY A 138 22.82 -14.32 -40.69
C GLY A 138 21.59 -14.22 -41.63
N GLY A 139 21.11 -15.39 -42.07
CA GLY A 139 20.04 -15.56 -43.06
C GLY A 139 20.56 -15.69 -44.50
N GLY A 140 20.06 -16.68 -45.26
CA GLY A 140 20.41 -16.87 -46.67
C GLY A 140 19.71 -15.90 -47.62
N VAL A 141 18.57 -15.36 -47.20
CA VAL A 141 17.83 -14.27 -47.85
C VAL A 141 17.53 -13.22 -46.80
N ILE A 142 17.90 -11.97 -47.07
CA ILE A 142 17.75 -10.85 -46.13
C ILE A 142 16.63 -9.94 -46.64
N ASP A 143 15.58 -9.82 -45.84
CA ASP A 143 14.62 -8.72 -45.96
C ASP A 143 15.16 -7.52 -45.15
N VAL A 144 15.55 -6.47 -45.88
CA VAL A 144 16.17 -5.28 -45.30
C VAL A 144 15.16 -4.44 -44.52
N GLU A 145 13.91 -4.36 -45.00
CA GLU A 145 12.86 -3.59 -44.33
C GLU A 145 12.51 -4.24 -42.99
N ALA A 146 12.30 -5.56 -42.98
CA ALA A 146 12.06 -6.30 -41.75
C ALA A 146 13.23 -6.18 -40.75
N ARG A 147 14.48 -6.24 -41.23
CA ARG A 147 15.67 -6.09 -40.38
C ARG A 147 15.76 -4.70 -39.75
N SER A 148 15.43 -3.65 -40.50
CA SER A 148 15.38 -2.28 -39.97
C SER A 148 14.34 -2.15 -38.86
N VAL A 149 13.12 -2.66 -39.10
CA VAL A 149 12.04 -2.60 -38.11
C VAL A 149 12.41 -3.32 -36.82
N VAL A 150 13.03 -4.50 -36.91
CA VAL A 150 13.50 -5.23 -35.73
C VAL A 150 14.57 -4.44 -34.97
N ALA A 151 15.51 -3.80 -35.67
CA ALA A 151 16.51 -2.95 -35.03
C ALA A 151 15.88 -1.76 -34.29
N ASP A 152 14.88 -1.11 -34.90
CA ASP A 152 14.16 0.01 -34.31
C ASP A 152 13.35 -0.42 -33.08
N ILE A 153 12.69 -1.58 -33.12
CA ILE A 153 11.99 -2.17 -31.96
C ILE A 153 12.98 -2.41 -30.82
N LEU A 154 14.13 -3.04 -31.10
CA LEU A 154 15.15 -3.27 -30.06
C LEU A 154 15.70 -1.96 -29.49
N ALA A 155 15.91 -0.94 -30.33
CA ALA A 155 16.32 0.38 -29.89
C ALA A 155 15.27 1.02 -28.97
N ALA A 156 13.99 0.93 -29.31
CA ALA A 156 12.89 1.41 -28.46
C ALA A 156 12.83 0.68 -27.11
N LEU A 157 12.94 -0.65 -27.10
CA LEU A 157 12.95 -1.44 -25.86
C LEU A 157 14.13 -1.07 -24.94
N ARG A 158 15.32 -0.84 -25.51
CA ARG A 158 16.49 -0.35 -24.79
C ARG A 158 16.28 1.07 -24.26
N GLY A 159 15.75 1.96 -25.09
CA GLY A 159 15.49 3.36 -24.77
C GLY A 159 14.46 3.54 -23.65
N HIS A 160 13.44 2.68 -23.61
CA HIS A 160 12.48 2.61 -22.51
C HIS A 160 13.00 1.86 -21.27
N GLY A 161 14.19 1.27 -21.34
CA GLY A 161 14.81 0.54 -20.22
C GLY A 161 14.24 -0.85 -19.96
N LEU A 162 13.44 -1.41 -20.87
CA LEU A 162 12.80 -2.72 -20.72
C LEU A 162 13.80 -3.89 -20.82
N ILE A 163 14.84 -3.72 -21.64
CA ILE A 163 15.98 -4.65 -21.76
C ILE A 163 17.31 -3.90 -21.63
N ALA A 164 18.39 -4.60 -21.28
CA ALA A 164 19.74 -4.03 -21.21
C ALA A 164 20.15 -3.42 -22.57
N ALA A 165 21.00 -2.38 -22.51
CA ALA A 165 21.53 -1.73 -23.70
C ALA A 165 22.39 -2.71 -24.51
#